data_AF-A0A7M3X495-F1
#
_entry.id   AF-A0A7M3X495-F1
#
_cell.length_a   1.000
_cell.length_b   1.000
_cell.length_c   1.000
_cell.angle_alpha   90.00
_cell.angle_beta   90.00
_cell.angle_gamma   90.00
#
_symmetry.space_group_name_H-M   'P 1'
#
loop_
_entity.id
_entity.type
_entity.pdbx_description
1 polymer ?
#
loop_
_entity_poly.entity_id
_entity_poly.type
_entity_poly.pdbx_seq_one_letter_code
_entity_poly.pdbx_strand_id
1 'polypeptide(L)'
;MERRFPWQTMLLWVVAVVLINAIWLNVAGQTAPNEINAEGKFQSHREVNISPVFGSDAAIPATLESTFTSTSVDQANLSIAIKKDNTTTVYSWSGQLSDPVPVWSGELEPGTYTVETIVEEGVLVTQQLELQPFGPIQTAGHVVLTLLLVLVAWGEQGLRALLARRKPKHETSETKEKIPFKAAKFSQEDDQLAWNENDSPWREPLR
;
A
#
# COMPACT_ATOMS: atom_id res chain seq x y z
N MET A 1 -22.67 -29.92 2.04
CA MET A 1 -21.82 -29.36 0.96
C MET A 1 -20.77 -28.47 1.61
N GLU A 2 -19.57 -29.00 1.83
CA GLU A 2 -18.44 -28.20 2.30
C GLU A 2 -17.99 -27.29 1.16
N ARG A 3 -18.25 -25.98 1.27
CA ARG A 3 -17.59 -24.98 0.43
C ARG A 3 -16.12 -24.96 0.83
N ARG A 4 -15.30 -25.77 0.16
CA ARG A 4 -13.85 -25.60 0.17
C ARG A 4 -13.56 -24.25 -0.44
N PHE A 5 -13.36 -23.23 0.40
CA PHE A 5 -12.70 -22.01 -0.05
C PHE A 5 -11.37 -22.45 -0.65
N PRO A 6 -11.09 -22.15 -1.94
CA PRO A 6 -9.85 -22.57 -2.53
C PRO A 6 -8.72 -21.91 -1.75
N TRP A 7 -7.87 -22.72 -1.14
CA TRP A 7 -6.74 -22.30 -0.32
C TRP A 7 -5.89 -21.22 -1.01
N GLN A 8 -5.82 -21.28 -2.35
CA GLN A 8 -5.22 -20.28 -3.23
C GLN A 8 -5.76 -18.86 -3.02
N THR A 9 -7.08 -18.67 -2.86
CA THR A 9 -7.67 -17.35 -2.63
C THR A 9 -7.32 -16.81 -1.25
N MET A 10 -7.28 -17.66 -0.22
CA MET A 10 -6.87 -17.25 1.12
C MET A 10 -5.39 -16.81 1.12
N LEU A 11 -4.52 -17.58 0.47
CA LEU A 11 -3.10 -17.30 0.37
C LEU A 11 -2.84 -15.99 -0.40
N LEU A 12 -3.60 -15.73 -1.47
CA LEU A 12 -3.54 -14.48 -2.21
C LEU A 12 -3.91 -13.27 -1.33
N TRP A 13 -4.94 -13.37 -0.50
CA TRP A 13 -5.31 -12.28 0.43
C TRP A 13 -4.25 -12.04 1.49
N VAL A 14 -3.63 -13.09 2.03
CA VAL A 14 -2.51 -12.95 2.97
C VAL A 14 -1.34 -12.23 2.30
N VAL A 15 -0.98 -12.63 1.08
CA VAL A 15 0.07 -11.95 0.31
C VAL A 15 -0.30 -10.48 0.06
N ALA A 16 -1.55 -10.19 -0.27
CA ALA A 16 -2.02 -8.82 -0.46
C ALA A 16 -1.92 -7.97 0.82
N VAL A 17 -2.29 -8.52 1.99
CA VAL A 17 -2.11 -7.84 3.29
C VAL A 17 -0.64 -7.50 3.50
N VAL A 18 0.26 -8.46 3.29
CA VAL A 18 1.70 -8.26 3.48
C VAL A 18 2.23 -7.20 2.53
N LEU A 19 1.89 -7.26 1.24
CA LEU A 19 2.36 -6.31 0.24
C LEU A 19 1.88 -4.89 0.52
N ILE A 20 0.59 -4.70 0.83
CA ILE A 20 0.04 -3.37 1.11
C ILE A 20 0.67 -2.77 2.36
N ASN A 21 0.84 -3.55 3.42
CA ASN A 21 1.48 -3.08 4.64
C ASN A 21 2.98 -2.80 4.43
N ALA A 22 3.68 -3.57 3.59
CA ALA A 22 5.08 -3.30 3.24
C ALA A 22 5.23 -2.00 2.44
N ILE A 23 4.34 -1.75 1.48
CA ILE A 23 4.30 -0.50 0.71
C ILE A 23 4.04 0.68 1.66
N TRP A 24 3.04 0.55 2.53
CA TRP A 24 2.74 1.59 3.51
C TRP A 24 3.90 1.87 4.45
N LEU A 25 4.58 0.82 4.95
CA LEU A 25 5.77 0.97 5.79
C LEU A 25 6.86 1.77 5.09
N ASN A 26 7.08 1.50 3.80
CA ASN A 26 8.06 2.24 3.01
C ASN A 26 7.66 3.72 2.86
N VAL A 27 6.41 4.00 2.48
CA VAL A 27 5.91 5.38 2.31
C VAL A 27 5.95 6.14 3.63
N ALA A 28 5.51 5.51 4.72
CA ALA A 28 5.47 6.14 6.04
C ALA A 28 6.86 6.42 6.62
N GLY A 29 7.86 5.64 6.19
CA GLY A 29 9.27 5.81 6.55
C GLY A 29 10.02 6.85 5.73
N GLN A 30 9.42 7.44 4.69
CA GLN A 30 10.10 8.45 3.87
C GLN A 30 10.25 9.78 4.62
N THR A 31 11.41 10.40 4.44
CA THR A 31 11.68 11.76 4.91
C THR A 31 11.46 12.77 3.78
N ALA A 32 11.07 13.97 4.17
CA ALA A 32 10.91 15.15 3.34
C ALA A 32 12.06 16.12 3.69
N PRO A 33 13.10 16.20 2.86
CA PRO A 33 14.24 17.07 3.12
C PRO A 33 13.87 18.53 2.85
N ASN A 34 14.17 19.40 3.80
CA ASN A 34 14.06 20.86 3.67
C ASN A 34 15.46 21.48 3.77
N GLU A 35 15.90 22.11 2.69
CA GLU A 35 17.18 22.82 2.66
C GLU A 35 17.09 24.11 3.48
N ILE A 36 17.80 24.13 4.62
CA ILE A 36 17.84 25.31 5.49
C ILE A 36 18.96 26.24 5.08
N ASN A 37 20.15 25.72 4.85
CA ASN A 37 21.27 26.50 4.35
C ASN A 37 22.06 25.64 3.36
N ALA A 38 22.57 26.29 2.33
CA ALA A 38 23.44 25.67 1.33
C ALA A 38 24.58 26.63 0.98
N GLU A 39 25.64 26.08 0.41
CA GLU A 39 26.79 26.85 -0.05
C GLU A 39 26.33 27.97 -1.00
N GLY A 40 26.68 29.21 -0.67
CA GLY A 40 26.30 30.41 -1.45
C GLY A 40 24.86 30.91 -1.24
N LYS A 41 24.04 30.26 -0.41
CA LYS A 41 22.66 30.68 -0.07
C LYS A 41 22.42 30.75 1.44
N PHE A 42 23.42 31.21 2.18
CA PHE A 42 23.34 31.34 3.63
C PHE A 42 22.34 32.42 4.06
N GLN A 43 21.49 32.09 5.02
CA GLN A 43 20.63 33.01 5.74
C GLN A 43 20.67 32.69 7.23
N SER A 44 20.91 33.71 8.06
CA SER A 44 20.98 33.52 9.51
C SER A 44 19.64 33.16 10.14
N HIS A 45 18.53 33.51 9.49
CA HIS A 45 17.18 33.18 9.94
C HIS A 45 16.44 32.60 8.75
N ARG A 46 16.04 31.33 8.81
CA ARG A 46 15.18 30.73 7.80
C ARG A 46 13.91 30.20 8.43
N GLU A 47 12.80 30.66 7.88
CA GLU A 47 11.47 30.20 8.26
C GLU A 47 11.12 28.90 7.52
N VAL A 48 10.51 27.97 8.26
CA VAL A 48 10.00 26.69 7.78
C VAL A 48 8.59 26.53 8.29
N ASN A 49 7.64 26.32 7.39
CA ASN A 49 6.26 26.06 7.74
C ASN A 49 5.98 24.55 7.68
N ILE A 50 5.68 23.96 8.83
CA ILE A 50 5.33 22.56 8.96
C ILE A 50 3.81 22.45 8.90
N SER A 51 3.33 21.91 7.78
CA SER A 51 1.90 21.74 7.55
C SER A 51 1.35 20.48 8.23
N PRO A 52 0.10 20.52 8.73
CA PRO A 52 -0.56 19.33 9.26
C PRO A 52 -0.79 18.30 8.15
N VAL A 53 -0.65 17.03 8.49
CA VAL A 53 -0.79 15.91 7.54
C VAL A 53 -2.13 15.23 7.78
N PHE A 54 -2.96 15.12 6.75
CA PHE A 54 -4.35 14.65 6.84
C PHE A 54 -5.21 15.38 7.90
N GLY A 55 -4.92 16.66 8.15
CA GLY A 55 -5.63 17.46 9.16
C GLY A 55 -5.34 17.05 10.61
N SER A 56 -4.26 16.29 10.84
CA SER A 56 -3.77 15.96 12.19
C SER A 56 -2.78 17.02 12.67
N ASP A 57 -2.92 17.41 13.95
CA ASP A 57 -1.97 18.26 14.67
C ASP A 57 -0.85 17.46 15.36
N ALA A 58 -0.70 16.18 15.03
CA ALA A 58 0.31 15.31 15.63
C ALA A 58 1.74 15.79 15.31
N ALA A 59 2.61 15.75 16.31
CA ALA A 59 4.01 16.13 16.17
C ALA A 59 4.74 15.21 15.18
N ILE A 60 5.49 15.81 14.26
CA ILE A 60 6.17 15.16 13.15
C ILE A 60 7.63 14.91 13.54
N PRO A 61 8.13 13.66 13.45
CA PRO A 61 9.55 13.38 13.68
C PRO A 61 10.42 14.20 12.73
N ALA A 62 11.46 14.80 13.27
CA ALA A 62 12.34 15.71 12.56
C ALA A 62 13.80 15.47 12.95
N THR A 63 14.69 15.62 11.98
CA THR A 63 16.14 15.53 12.17
C THR A 63 16.81 16.73 11.51
N LEU A 64 17.65 17.45 12.25
CA LEU A 64 18.46 18.54 11.72
C LEU A 64 19.91 18.10 11.62
N GLU A 65 20.41 18.08 10.39
CA GLU A 65 21.82 17.87 10.09
C GLU A 65 22.47 19.21 9.72
N SER A 66 23.71 19.43 10.18
CA SER A 66 24.42 20.69 10.01
C SER A 66 25.90 20.44 9.85
N THR A 67 26.48 21.02 8.81
CA THR A 67 27.90 20.93 8.47
C THR A 67 28.45 22.33 8.25
N PHE A 68 29.59 22.61 8.85
CA PHE A 68 30.30 23.87 8.75
C PHE A 68 31.71 23.63 8.19
N THR A 69 32.09 24.45 7.20
CA THR A 69 33.39 24.32 6.53
C THR A 69 34.06 25.69 6.47
N SER A 70 35.33 25.78 6.85
CA SER A 70 36.10 27.04 6.71
C SER A 70 36.46 27.34 5.27
N THR A 71 36.38 28.62 4.88
CA THR A 71 37.06 29.14 3.68
C THR A 71 38.25 30.02 3.98
N SER A 72 38.29 30.69 5.14
CA SER A 72 39.33 31.69 5.45
C SER A 72 39.67 31.87 6.92
N VAL A 73 39.05 31.10 7.83
CA VAL A 73 39.20 31.24 9.28
C VAL A 73 39.60 29.92 9.95
N ASP A 74 40.60 29.97 10.82
CA ASP A 74 41.07 28.76 11.53
C ASP A 74 40.14 28.38 12.69
N GLN A 75 39.45 29.35 13.27
CA GLN A 75 38.48 29.20 14.36
C GLN A 75 37.31 30.16 14.15
N ALA A 76 36.11 29.72 14.48
CA ALA A 76 34.89 30.52 14.45
C ALA A 76 33.90 29.99 15.48
N ASN A 77 33.14 30.88 16.12
CA ASN A 77 32.01 30.51 16.96
C ASN A 77 30.76 30.31 16.11
N LEU A 78 30.01 29.28 16.44
CA LEU A 78 28.84 28.84 15.71
C LEU A 78 27.70 28.61 16.69
N SER A 79 26.48 28.96 16.30
CA SER A 79 25.30 28.54 17.04
C SER A 79 24.13 28.23 16.12
N ILE A 80 23.35 27.24 16.51
CA ILE A 80 22.13 26.81 15.84
C ILE A 80 21.00 26.84 16.86
N ALA A 81 19.84 27.37 16.50
CA ALA A 81 18.63 27.24 17.30
C ALA A 81 17.41 26.98 16.41
N ILE A 82 16.48 26.18 16.91
CA ILE A 82 15.16 25.98 16.31
C ILE A 82 14.16 26.65 17.24
N LYS A 83 13.40 27.63 16.73
CA LYS A 83 12.36 28.34 17.48
C LYS A 83 11.00 28.14 16.85
N LYS A 84 10.00 27.78 17.65
CA LYS A 84 8.59 27.79 17.25
C LYS A 84 8.03 29.19 17.42
N ASP A 85 7.38 29.71 16.38
CA ASP A 85 6.75 31.04 16.34
C ASP A 85 7.67 32.18 16.82
N ASN A 86 8.98 32.06 16.60
CA ASN A 86 10.01 32.98 17.11
C ASN A 86 10.03 33.21 18.64
N THR A 87 9.32 32.40 19.41
CA THR A 87 9.17 32.59 20.87
C THR A 87 9.72 31.43 21.67
N THR A 88 9.43 30.20 21.25
CA THR A 88 9.74 29.00 22.03
C THR A 88 10.93 28.26 21.42
N THR A 89 12.06 28.24 22.12
CA THR A 89 13.23 27.47 21.70
C THR A 89 12.98 25.97 21.90
N VAL A 90 12.95 25.23 20.80
CA VAL A 90 12.84 23.77 20.80
C VAL A 90 14.20 23.10 20.92
N TYR A 91 15.20 23.69 20.26
CA TYR A 91 16.56 23.20 20.26
C TYR A 91 17.54 24.36 20.19
N SER A 92 18.69 24.22 20.85
CA SER A 92 19.79 25.16 20.74
C SER A 92 21.11 24.44 20.94
N TRP A 93 22.10 24.78 20.13
CA TRP A 93 23.47 24.34 20.26
C TRP A 93 24.42 25.49 19.95
N SER A 94 25.55 25.54 20.65
CA SER A 94 26.62 26.50 20.42
C SER A 94 27.97 25.82 20.61
N GLY A 95 28.92 26.13 19.74
CA GLY A 95 30.26 25.55 19.77
C GLY A 95 31.23 26.29 18.86
N GLN A 96 32.38 25.70 18.64
CA GLN A 96 33.42 26.20 17.74
C GLN A 96 33.46 25.38 16.44
N LEU A 97 34.07 25.93 15.39
CA LEU A 97 34.25 25.25 14.10
C LEU A 97 34.99 23.90 14.19
N SER A 98 35.82 23.71 15.22
CA SER A 98 36.51 22.45 15.50
C SER A 98 35.65 21.41 16.22
N ASP A 99 34.51 21.82 16.77
CA ASP A 99 33.67 20.93 17.58
C ASP A 99 32.80 20.05 16.67
N PRO A 100 32.61 18.77 17.02
CA PRO A 100 31.68 17.91 16.29
C PRO A 100 30.25 18.45 16.48
N VAL A 101 29.60 18.77 15.37
CA VAL A 101 28.23 19.29 15.39
C VAL A 101 27.27 18.11 15.60
N PRO A 102 26.45 18.12 16.66
CA PRO A 102 25.52 17.04 16.91
C PRO A 102 24.36 17.07 15.91
N VAL A 103 23.98 15.90 15.41
CA VAL A 103 22.72 15.72 14.69
C VAL A 103 21.58 15.79 15.71
N TRP A 104 20.70 16.76 15.55
CA TRP A 104 19.53 16.86 16.42
C TRP A 104 18.40 15.99 15.87
N SER A 105 17.71 15.27 16.76
CA SER A 105 16.50 14.51 16.42
C SER A 105 15.43 14.77 17.49
N GLY A 106 14.21 15.01 17.05
CA GLY A 106 13.07 15.31 17.92
C GLY A 106 11.75 15.28 17.16
N GLU A 107 10.70 15.84 17.77
CA GLU A 107 9.39 15.95 17.14
C GLU A 107 8.98 17.43 17.06
N LEU A 108 8.41 17.84 15.93
CA LEU A 108 7.94 19.18 15.66
C LEU A 108 6.43 19.15 15.37
N GLU A 109 5.64 19.83 16.20
CA GLU A 109 4.23 20.05 15.92
C GLU A 109 4.03 20.86 14.64
N PRO A 110 2.88 20.75 13.95
CA PRO A 110 2.55 21.66 12.86
C PRO A 110 2.59 23.12 13.33
N GLY A 111 3.13 23.98 12.49
CA GLY A 111 3.34 25.40 12.79
C GLY A 111 4.54 26.01 12.09
N THR A 112 4.82 27.27 12.43
CA THR A 112 5.93 28.02 11.86
C THR A 112 7.16 27.94 12.75
N TYR A 113 8.28 27.54 12.15
CA TYR A 113 9.57 27.44 12.82
C TYR A 113 10.57 28.36 12.16
N THR A 114 11.48 28.90 12.96
CA THR A 114 12.65 29.61 12.48
C THR A 114 13.89 28.86 12.92
N VAL A 115 14.72 28.49 11.94
CA VAL A 115 16.07 28.01 12.20
C VAL A 115 16.99 29.22 12.18
N GLU A 116 17.57 29.49 13.34
CA GLU A 116 18.56 30.54 13.52
C GLU A 116 19.95 29.93 13.49
N THR A 117 20.78 30.44 12.59
CA THR A 117 22.18 30.01 12.44
C THR A 117 23.08 31.24 12.47
N ILE A 118 23.93 31.31 13.49
CA ILE A 118 24.91 32.39 13.66
C ILE A 118 26.28 31.78 13.39
N VAL A 119 26.98 32.34 12.42
CA VAL A 119 28.34 31.96 12.05
C VAL A 119 29.16 33.21 11.74
N GLU A 120 30.47 33.12 11.94
CA GLU A 120 31.41 34.18 11.57
C GLU A 120 31.65 34.18 10.05
N GLU A 121 32.10 35.33 9.53
CA GLU A 121 32.44 35.46 8.10
C GLU A 121 33.59 34.51 7.72
N GLY A 122 33.49 33.90 6.54
CA GLY A 122 34.47 32.91 6.08
C GLY A 122 34.17 31.47 6.50
N VAL A 123 32.95 31.19 6.97
CA VAL A 123 32.42 29.83 7.20
C VAL A 123 31.28 29.54 6.23
N LEU A 124 31.38 28.43 5.51
CA LEU A 124 30.31 27.86 4.70
C LEU A 124 29.41 26.98 5.57
N VAL A 125 28.11 27.04 5.28
CA VAL A 125 27.07 26.39 6.06
C VAL A 125 26.19 25.55 5.15
N THR A 126 26.08 24.27 5.47
CA THR A 126 25.12 23.35 4.85
C THR A 126 24.25 22.77 5.95
N GLN A 127 22.94 22.98 5.86
CA GLN A 127 21.99 22.51 6.86
C GLN A 127 20.73 21.98 6.19
N GLN A 128 20.29 20.82 6.65
CA GLN A 128 19.12 20.12 6.13
C GLN A 128 18.24 19.69 7.29
N LEU A 129 16.96 20.04 7.21
CA LEU A 129 15.92 19.60 8.13
C LEU A 129 15.10 18.51 7.44
N GLU A 130 15.22 17.28 7.91
CA GLU A 130 14.43 16.16 7.43
C GLU A 130 13.18 15.99 8.28
N LEU A 131 12.01 16.00 7.65
CA LEU A 131 10.74 15.77 8.32
C LEU A 131 10.17 14.41 7.91
N GLN A 132 9.58 13.65 8.82
CA GLN A 132 8.90 12.39 8.50
C GLN A 132 7.38 12.56 8.60
N PRO A 133 6.71 13.14 7.58
CA PRO A 133 5.33 13.61 7.67
C PRO A 133 4.31 12.52 8.03
N PHE A 134 4.59 11.28 7.63
CA PHE A 134 3.71 10.14 7.86
C PHE A 134 4.07 9.29 9.08
N GLY A 135 5.16 9.63 9.79
CA GLY A 135 5.56 8.95 11.03
C GLY A 135 4.42 8.86 12.06
N PRO A 136 3.71 9.97 12.36
CA PRO A 136 2.67 9.97 13.40
C PRO A 136 1.46 9.09 13.07
N ILE A 137 1.16 8.92 11.79
CA ILE A 137 -0.01 8.16 11.31
C ILE A 137 0.35 6.76 10.84
N GLN A 138 1.61 6.34 10.95
CA GLN A 138 2.11 5.09 10.41
C GLN A 138 1.30 3.90 10.93
N THR A 139 1.06 3.82 12.23
CA THR A 139 0.30 2.73 12.86
C THR A 139 -1.17 2.76 12.45
N ALA A 140 -1.79 3.95 12.45
CA ALA A 140 -3.18 4.13 12.02
C ALA A 140 -3.37 3.70 10.55
N GLY A 141 -2.42 4.04 9.68
CA GLY A 141 -2.43 3.63 8.28
C GLY A 141 -2.41 2.11 8.10
N HIS A 142 -1.57 1.39 8.86
CA HIS A 142 -1.57 -0.07 8.83
C HIS A 142 -2.93 -0.67 9.19
N VAL A 143 -3.56 -0.16 10.25
CA VAL A 143 -4.88 -0.61 10.71
C VAL A 143 -5.94 -0.34 9.65
N VAL A 144 -5.99 0.90 9.13
CA VAL A 144 -6.99 1.30 8.14
C VAL A 144 -6.83 0.53 6.84
N LEU A 145 -5.62 0.40 6.31
CA LEU A 145 -5.36 -0.35 5.08
C LEU A 145 -5.73 -1.83 5.22
N THR A 146 -5.41 -2.43 6.36
CA THR A 146 -5.75 -3.83 6.62
C THR A 146 -7.26 -4.02 6.73
N LEU A 147 -7.97 -3.14 7.44
CA LEU A 147 -9.43 -3.17 7.52
C LEU A 147 -10.09 -2.98 6.16
N LEU A 148 -9.63 -2.00 5.37
CA LEU A 148 -10.13 -1.77 4.01
C LEU A 148 -9.92 -3.00 3.14
N LEU A 149 -8.76 -3.66 3.23
CA LEU A 149 -8.50 -4.86 2.44
C LEU A 149 -9.43 -6.02 2.83
N VAL A 150 -9.68 -6.23 4.13
CA VAL A 150 -10.63 -7.23 4.61
C VAL A 150 -12.04 -6.93 4.11
N LEU A 151 -12.47 -5.67 4.14
CA LEU A 151 -13.76 -5.25 3.60
C LEU A 151 -13.87 -5.51 2.10
N VAL A 152 -12.81 -5.24 1.33
CA VAL A 152 -12.78 -5.55 -0.11
C VAL A 152 -12.85 -7.06 -0.34
N ALA A 153 -12.12 -7.85 0.44
CA ALA A 153 -12.14 -9.31 0.34
C ALA A 153 -13.53 -9.91 0.58
N TRP A 154 -14.27 -9.40 1.56
CA TRP A 154 -15.65 -9.81 1.82
C TRP A 154 -16.64 -9.22 0.80
N GLY A 155 -16.42 -7.97 0.38
CA GLY A 155 -17.21 -7.31 -0.64
C GLY A 155 -17.21 -8.07 -1.96
N GLU A 156 -16.05 -8.58 -2.38
CA GLU A 156 -15.93 -9.44 -3.58
C GLU A 156 -16.79 -10.70 -3.45
N GLN A 157 -16.77 -11.37 -2.29
CA GLN A 157 -17.58 -12.56 -2.05
C GLN A 157 -19.08 -12.23 -2.07
N GLY A 158 -19.48 -11.10 -1.48
CA GLY A 158 -20.85 -10.60 -1.51
C GLY A 158 -21.33 -10.32 -2.93
N LEU A 159 -20.51 -9.64 -3.73
CA LEU A 159 -20.83 -9.29 -5.12
C LEU A 159 -20.93 -10.55 -5.99
N ARG A 160 -20.00 -11.50 -5.85
CA ARG A 160 -20.05 -12.81 -6.52
C ARG A 160 -21.31 -13.59 -6.16
N ALA A 161 -21.72 -13.57 -4.89
CA ALA A 161 -22.94 -14.24 -4.44
C ALA A 161 -24.21 -13.58 -5.00
N LEU A 162 -24.27 -12.25 -5.06
CA LEU A 162 -25.39 -11.52 -5.67
C LEU A 162 -25.49 -11.77 -7.18
N LEU A 163 -24.36 -11.76 -7.88
CA LEU A 163 -24.29 -12.07 -9.32
C LEU A 163 -24.68 -13.53 -9.61
N ALA A 164 -24.27 -14.48 -8.75
CA ALA A 164 -24.67 -15.88 -8.88
C ALA A 164 -26.18 -16.08 -8.71
N ARG A 165 -26.83 -15.28 -7.85
CA ARG A 165 -28.30 -15.29 -7.67
C ARG A 165 -29.05 -14.66 -8.86
N ARG A 166 -28.41 -13.80 -9.64
CA ARG A 166 -28.98 -13.16 -10.84
C ARG A 166 -28.81 -13.97 -12.12
N LYS A 167 -28.00 -15.04 -12.12
CA LYS A 167 -27.97 -15.95 -13.27
C LYS A 167 -29.34 -16.62 -13.35
N PRO A 168 -30.10 -16.47 -14.46
CA PRO A 168 -31.29 -17.28 -14.65
C PRO A 168 -30.84 -18.73 -14.55
N LYS A 169 -31.61 -19.52 -13.81
CA LYS A 169 -31.49 -20.97 -13.78
C LYS A 169 -31.72 -21.41 -15.22
N HIS A 170 -30.65 -21.51 -16.03
CA HIS A 170 -30.69 -22.37 -17.18
C HIS A 170 -30.97 -23.73 -16.58
N GLU A 171 -32.20 -24.18 -16.78
CA GLU A 171 -32.55 -25.57 -16.62
C GLU A 171 -31.45 -26.34 -17.32
N THR A 172 -30.62 -27.01 -16.52
CA THR A 172 -29.88 -28.15 -17.00
C THR A 172 -30.97 -29.14 -17.39
N SER A 173 -31.50 -28.99 -18.61
CA SER A 173 -31.89 -30.17 -19.35
C SER A 173 -30.60 -30.98 -19.37
N GLU A 174 -30.58 -32.07 -18.61
CA GLU A 174 -29.66 -33.15 -18.90
C GLU A 174 -29.90 -33.50 -20.37
N THR A 175 -29.15 -32.86 -21.27
CA THR A 175 -28.95 -33.39 -22.60
C THR A 175 -28.10 -34.60 -22.36
N LYS A 176 -28.77 -35.70 -22.00
CA LYS A 176 -28.25 -37.05 -22.00
C LYS A 176 -27.58 -37.19 -23.34
N GLU A 177 -26.26 -37.08 -23.36
CA GLU A 177 -25.46 -37.25 -24.55
C GLU A 177 -25.84 -38.63 -25.10
N LYS A 178 -26.65 -38.65 -26.18
CA LYS A 178 -26.97 -39.87 -26.90
C LYS A 178 -25.69 -40.24 -27.62
N ILE A 179 -24.80 -40.93 -26.90
CA ILE A 179 -23.69 -41.66 -27.49
C ILE A 179 -24.32 -42.58 -28.55
N PRO A 180 -24.02 -42.40 -29.85
CA PRO A 180 -24.76 -43.06 -30.94
C PRO A 180 -24.50 -44.56 -31.03
N PHE A 181 -23.54 -45.09 -30.27
CA PHE A 181 -23.20 -46.52 -30.29
C PHE A 181 -23.03 -47.05 -28.86
N LYS A 182 -24.16 -47.32 -28.20
CA LYS A 182 -24.15 -48.30 -27.11
C LYS A 182 -24.40 -49.66 -27.74
N ALA A 183 -23.41 -50.55 -27.64
CA ALA A 183 -23.57 -51.96 -27.99
C ALA A 183 -24.77 -52.54 -27.21
N ALA A 184 -25.73 -53.08 -27.94
CA ALA A 184 -26.89 -53.74 -27.38
C ALA A 184 -26.41 -54.87 -26.45
N LYS A 185 -26.61 -54.72 -25.15
CA LYS A 185 -26.63 -55.86 -24.25
C LYS A 185 -27.91 -56.62 -24.59
N PHE A 186 -27.74 -57.80 -25.19
CA PHE A 186 -28.76 -58.82 -25.29
C PHE A 186 -29.35 -59.06 -23.89
N SER A 187 -30.57 -58.60 -23.64
CA SER A 187 -31.45 -59.23 -22.67
C SER A 187 -32.40 -60.10 -23.47
N GLN A 188 -32.13 -61.39 -23.41
CA GLN A 188 -33.08 -62.42 -23.74
C GLN A 188 -34.21 -62.32 -22.71
N GLU A 189 -35.46 -62.33 -23.20
CA GLU A 189 -36.74 -62.26 -22.48
C GLU A 189 -37.47 -60.91 -22.65
N ASP A 190 -38.70 -61.06 -23.15
CA ASP A 190 -39.78 -60.09 -23.27
C ASP A 190 -39.73 -59.12 -24.47
N ASP A 191 -40.14 -59.61 -25.65
CA ASP A 191 -41.48 -59.26 -26.16
C ASP A 191 -41.77 -60.01 -27.47
N GLN A 192 -42.67 -60.99 -27.37
CA GLN A 192 -43.34 -61.60 -28.52
C GLN A 192 -44.23 -60.55 -29.19
N LEU A 193 -43.72 -59.90 -30.23
CA LEU A 193 -44.54 -59.11 -31.14
C LEU A 193 -44.77 -59.89 -32.42
N ALA A 194 -46.04 -60.24 -32.63
CA ALA A 194 -46.56 -61.03 -33.72
C ALA A 194 -46.14 -60.49 -35.09
N TRP A 195 -45.40 -61.31 -35.84
CA TRP A 195 -45.14 -61.07 -37.26
C TRP A 195 -46.39 -61.41 -38.06
N ASN A 196 -46.98 -60.41 -38.72
CA ASN A 196 -48.06 -60.62 -39.67
C ASN A 196 -47.44 -61.15 -40.99
N GLU A 197 -47.82 -62.35 -41.40
CA GLU A 197 -47.32 -63.04 -42.61
C GLU A 197 -47.54 -62.26 -43.92
N ASN A 198 -48.34 -61.19 -43.90
CA ASN A 198 -48.60 -60.32 -45.06
C ASN A 198 -47.49 -59.28 -45.35
N ASP A 199 -46.50 -59.10 -44.48
CA ASP A 199 -45.46 -58.05 -44.63
C ASP A 199 -44.09 -58.59 -45.09
N SER A 200 -44.03 -59.76 -45.72
CA SER A 200 -42.76 -60.27 -46.26
C SER A 200 -42.34 -59.52 -47.53
N PRO A 201 -41.18 -58.84 -47.54
CA PRO A 201 -40.71 -58.01 -48.66
C PRO A 201 -40.17 -58.82 -49.86
N TRP A 202 -40.21 -60.16 -49.82
CA TRP A 202 -39.65 -61.03 -50.84
C TRP A 202 -40.71 -61.87 -51.55
N ARG A 203 -41.73 -61.23 -52.12
CA ARG A 203 -42.60 -61.91 -53.11
C ARG A 203 -41.86 -62.11 -54.43
N GLU A 204 -41.97 -63.31 -54.97
CA GLU A 204 -41.62 -63.59 -56.37
C GLU A 204 -42.72 -63.04 -57.31
N PRO A 205 -42.37 -62.53 -58.50
CA PRO A 205 -43.34 -61.94 -59.42
C PRO A 205 -44.26 -63.02 -60.02
N LEU A 206 -45.54 -62.67 -60.19
CA LEU A 206 -46.52 -63.50 -60.89
C LEU A 206 -46.14 -63.64 -62.38
N ARG A 207 -46.24 -64.86 -62.91
CA ARG A 207 -46.12 -65.14 -64.36
C ARG A 207 -47.29 -64.58 -65.14
#